data_AF-A0A945FNK3-F1
#
_entry.id   AF-A0A945FNK3-F1
#
_cell.length_a   1.000
_cell.length_b   1.000
_cell.length_c   1.000
_cell.angle_alpha   90.00
_cell.angle_beta   90.00
_cell.angle_gamma   90.00
#
_symmetry.space_group_name_H-M   'P 1'
#
loop_
_entity.id
_entity.type
_entity.pdbx_description
1 polymer ?
#
loop_
_entity_poly.entity_id
_entity_poly.type
_entity_poly.pdbx_seq_one_letter_code
_entity_poly.pdbx_strand_id
1 'polypeptide(L)'
;TILLWKQPQLSATFNDCGSHTLAFLPILFKSFTSFDSKFAKESVTFNRVRRFGGDMAEKGRAEVLVKLQNEEQNAAFSAASFS
;
A
#
# COMPACT_ATOMS: atom_id res chain seq x y z
N THR A 1 -7.55 -6.39 -3.58
CA THR A 1 -6.66 -5.27 -3.23
C THR A 1 -6.69 -5.02 -1.74
N ILE A 2 -5.54 -4.81 -1.12
CA ILE A 2 -5.39 -4.50 0.31
C ILE A 2 -4.62 -3.17 0.42
N LEU A 3 -5.15 -2.20 1.17
CA LEU A 3 -4.52 -0.89 1.39
C LEU A 3 -3.96 -0.80 2.82
N LEU A 4 -2.66 -0.53 2.95
CA LEU A 4 -1.94 -0.55 4.23
C LEU A 4 -1.17 0.76 4.45
N TRP A 5 -1.07 1.20 5.71
CA TRP A 5 -0.28 2.38 6.10
C TRP A 5 1.17 2.04 6.40
N LYS A 6 1.45 0.76 6.63
CA LYS A 6 2.78 0.23 6.90
C LYS A 6 3.02 -0.97 6.00
N GLN A 7 4.25 -1.09 5.50
CA GLN A 7 4.63 -2.24 4.70
C GLN A 7 4.63 -3.50 5.58
N PRO A 8 3.89 -4.56 5.21
CA PRO A 8 3.99 -5.83 5.89
C PRO A 8 5.23 -6.59 5.41
N GLN A 9 5.62 -7.64 6.13
CA GLN A 9 6.50 -8.66 5.58
C GLN A 9 5.74 -9.42 4.48
N LEU A 10 6.19 -9.34 3.24
CA LEU A 10 5.57 -10.00 2.10
C LEU A 10 6.34 -11.26 1.71
N SER A 11 5.62 -12.28 1.25
CA SER A 11 6.21 -13.46 0.61
C SER A 11 7.00 -13.06 -0.64
N ALA A 12 8.03 -13.85 -1.00
CA ALA A 12 8.79 -13.70 -2.23
C ALA A 12 7.94 -13.84 -3.51
N THR A 13 6.69 -14.31 -3.39
CA THR A 13 5.74 -14.43 -4.52
C THR A 13 5.00 -13.13 -4.86
N PHE A 14 5.24 -12.05 -4.10
CA PHE A 14 4.78 -10.70 -4.41
C PHE A 14 5.89 -9.88 -5.07
N ASN A 15 5.61 -9.33 -6.25
CA ASN A 15 6.52 -8.47 -6.98
C ASN A 15 6.33 -7.01 -6.54
N ASP A 16 7.41 -6.34 -6.15
CA ASP A 16 7.41 -4.88 -5.97
C ASP A 16 7.35 -4.19 -7.34
N CYS A 17 6.25 -3.53 -7.63
CA CYS A 17 6.05 -2.76 -8.85
C CYS A 17 6.50 -1.29 -8.70
N GLY A 18 7.03 -0.90 -7.54
CA GLY A 18 7.48 0.45 -7.25
C GLY A 18 6.35 1.40 -6.84
N SER A 19 6.62 2.71 -6.97
CA SER A 19 5.69 3.76 -6.55
C SER A 19 4.75 4.18 -7.68
N HIS A 20 3.45 4.20 -7.41
CA HIS A 20 2.40 4.55 -8.37
C HIS A 20 1.45 5.60 -7.79
N THR A 21 1.01 6.52 -8.64
CA THR A 21 -0.08 7.45 -8.33
C THR A 21 -1.39 6.86 -8.88
N LEU A 22 -2.36 6.59 -8.01
CA LEU A 22 -3.61 5.91 -8.34
C LEU A 22 -4.79 6.87 -8.15
N ALA A 23 -5.39 7.31 -9.25
CA ALA A 23 -6.48 8.29 -9.24
C ALA A 23 -7.77 7.81 -8.54
N PHE A 24 -7.95 6.49 -8.39
CA PHE A 24 -9.10 5.94 -7.68
C PHE A 24 -8.99 6.06 -6.16
N LEU A 25 -7.79 6.25 -5.59
CA LEU A 25 -7.61 6.30 -4.13
C LEU A 25 -8.38 7.47 -3.49
N PRO A 26 -8.32 8.72 -3.99
CA PRO A 26 -9.17 9.80 -3.49
C PRO A 26 -10.67 9.48 -3.56
N ILE A 27 -11.11 8.81 -4.63
CA ILE A 27 -12.52 8.41 -4.80
C ILE A 27 -12.89 7.34 -3.75
N LEU A 28 -12.01 6.38 -3.50
CA LEU A 28 -12.16 5.36 -2.47
C LEU A 28 -12.25 5.99 -1.07
N PHE A 29 -11.35 6.91 -0.72
CA PHE A 29 -11.41 7.64 0.55
C PHE A 29 -12.71 8.43 0.71
N LYS A 30 -13.17 9.10 -0.37
CA LYS A 30 -14.45 9.81 -0.37
C LYS A 30 -15.63 8.86 -0.13
N SER A 31 -15.58 7.62 -0.61
CA SER A 31 -16.62 6.63 -0.32
C SER A 31 -16.66 6.21 1.16
N PHE A 32 -15.57 6.43 1.91
CA PHE A 32 -15.49 6.10 3.33
C PHE A 32 -16.00 7.21 4.25
N THR A 33 -16.24 8.43 3.75
CA THR A 33 -16.61 9.57 4.62
C THR A 33 -17.95 9.42 5.31
N SER A 34 -18.83 8.54 4.81
CA SER A 34 -20.13 8.24 5.43
C SER A 34 -20.07 7.20 6.56
N PHE A 35 -18.89 6.61 6.83
CA PHE A 35 -18.72 5.60 7.87
C PHE A 35 -17.96 6.16 9.07
N ASP A 36 -18.26 5.67 10.27
CA ASP A 36 -17.50 5.98 11.48
C ASP A 36 -16.18 5.20 11.49
N SER A 37 -15.20 5.69 10.74
CA SER A 37 -13.93 5.00 10.50
C SER A 37 -12.77 5.97 10.44
N LYS A 38 -11.58 5.50 10.81
CA LYS A 38 -10.33 6.26 10.63
C LYS A 38 -10.07 6.61 9.16
N PHE A 39 -10.64 5.83 8.22
CA PHE A 39 -10.59 6.08 6.79
C PHE A 39 -11.43 7.29 6.33
N ALA A 40 -12.41 7.72 7.13
CA ALA A 40 -13.26 8.87 6.83
C ALA A 40 -12.57 10.22 7.06
N LYS A 41 -11.40 10.24 7.71
CA LYS A 41 -10.68 11.47 8.02
C LYS A 41 -9.96 12.00 6.78
N GLU A 42 -10.28 13.21 6.34
CA GLU A 42 -9.66 13.82 5.16
C GLU A 42 -8.12 13.88 5.27
N SER A 43 -7.60 14.10 6.49
CA SER A 43 -6.16 14.14 6.79
C SER A 43 -5.40 12.84 6.51
N VAL A 44 -6.10 11.72 6.31
CA VAL A 44 -5.47 10.43 5.98
C VAL A 44 -5.48 10.11 4.49
N THR A 45 -6.06 10.99 3.65
CA THR A 45 -6.16 10.81 2.21
C THR A 45 -4.79 10.92 1.54
N PHE A 46 -4.49 10.01 0.63
CA PHE A 46 -3.32 10.05 -0.25
C PHE A 46 -3.64 9.39 -1.58
N ASN A 47 -2.84 9.69 -2.60
CA ASN A 47 -3.01 9.15 -3.94
C ASN A 47 -1.77 8.40 -4.45
N ARG A 48 -0.66 8.40 -3.70
CA ARG A 48 0.61 7.77 -4.09
C ARG A 48 0.98 6.66 -3.10
N VAL A 49 1.30 5.49 -3.64
CA VAL A 49 1.56 4.25 -2.89
C VAL A 49 2.72 3.47 -3.51
N ARG A 50 3.37 2.60 -2.72
CA ARG A 50 4.14 1.48 -3.25
C ARG A 50 3.19 0.32 -3.53
N ARG A 51 3.29 -0.29 -4.70
CA ARG A 51 2.38 -1.32 -5.19
C ARG A 51 3.11 -2.65 -5.28
N PHE A 52 2.54 -3.69 -4.66
CA PHE A 52 3.00 -5.06 -4.80
C PHE A 52 1.93 -5.88 -5.53
N GLY A 53 2.32 -6.51 -6.63
CA GLY A 53 1.47 -7.43 -7.40
C GLY A 53 1.78 -8.88 -7.06
N GLY A 54 0.77 -9.66 -6.70
CA GLY A 54 0.90 -11.06 -6.31
C GLY A 54 -0.46 -11.75 -6.37
N ASP A 55 -0.73 -12.84 -5.67
CA ASP A 55 0.26 -13.85 -5.42
C ASP A 55 0.53 -14.54 -6.77
N MET A 56 1.78 -14.52 -7.22
CA MET A 56 2.17 -15.15 -8.49
C MET A 56 2.05 -16.68 -8.45
N ALA A 57 1.89 -17.28 -7.26
CA ALA A 57 1.51 -18.69 -7.11
C ALA A 57 0.04 -18.96 -7.50
N GLU A 58 -0.83 -17.96 -7.41
CA GLU A 58 -2.29 -18.11 -7.55
C GLU A 58 -2.87 -17.00 -8.46
N LYS A 59 -2.65 -17.12 -9.78
CA LYS A 59 -3.18 -16.24 -10.85
C LYS A 59 -2.78 -14.75 -10.79
N GLY A 60 -1.95 -14.30 -9.84
CA GLY A 60 -1.34 -12.96 -9.86
C GLY A 60 -2.32 -11.79 -9.75
N ARG A 61 -3.51 -11.99 -9.15
CA ARG A 61 -4.58 -10.96 -9.06
C ARG A 61 -4.66 -10.23 -7.72
N ALA A 62 -3.90 -10.66 -6.73
CA ALA A 62 -3.76 -9.93 -5.48
C ALA A 62 -2.91 -8.66 -5.68
N GLU A 63 -3.31 -7.63 -4.97
CA GLU A 63 -2.66 -6.33 -5.02
C GLU A 63 -2.56 -5.78 -3.60
N VAL A 64 -1.35 -5.42 -3.20
CA VAL A 64 -1.08 -4.76 -1.92
C VAL A 64 -0.59 -3.35 -2.23
N LEU A 65 -1.29 -2.36 -1.68
CA LEU A 65 -0.98 -0.94 -1.81
C LEU A 65 -0.51 -0.44 -0.45
N VAL A 66 0.70 0.08 -0.38
CA VAL A 66 1.28 0.58 0.86
C VAL A 66 1.49 2.09 0.75
N LYS A 67 0.97 2.85 1.71
CA LYS A 67 1.25 4.29 1.83
C LYS A 67 2.76 4.51 1.87
N LEU A 68 3.26 5.42 1.03
CA LEU A 68 4.67 5.81 1.11
C LEU A 68 4.94 6.46 2.47
N GLN A 69 5.88 5.88 3.22
CA GLN A 69 6.42 6.49 4.42
C GLN A 69 7.58 7.41 4.04
N ASN A 70 7.85 8.43 4.84
CA ASN A 70 9.03 9.27 4.68
C ASN A 70 10.29 8.37 4.67
N GLU A 71 11.28 8.73 3.84
CA GLU A 71 12.37 7.83 3.40
C GLU A 71 13.16 7.17 4.54
N GLU A 72 13.26 7.80 5.71
CA GLU A 72 13.93 7.24 6.90
C GLU A 72 13.33 5.90 7.37
N GLN A 73 12.04 5.67 7.20
CA GLN A 73 11.40 4.41 7.64
C GLN A 73 11.50 3.29 6.60
N ASN A 74 11.66 3.64 5.31
CA ASN A 74 11.79 2.66 4.23
C ASN A 74 13.21 2.09 4.14
N ALA A 75 14.24 2.91 4.41
CA ALA A 75 15.64 2.48 4.39
C ALA A 75 15.96 1.46 5.51
N ALA A 76 15.41 1.70 6.71
CA ALA A 76 15.56 0.79 7.85
C ALA A 76 14.96 -0.61 7.57
N PHE A 77 13.92 -0.70 6.74
CA PHE A 77 13.25 -1.95 6.43
C PHE A 77 13.89 -2.69 5.25
N SER A 78 14.38 -1.98 4.22
CA SER A 78 15.11 -2.60 3.12
C SER A 78 16.38 -3.32 3.60
N ALA A 79 17.07 -2.79 4.61
CA ALA A 79 18.25 -3.44 5.20
C ALA A 79 17.90 -4.73 5.97
N ALA A 80 16.75 -4.75 6.65
CA ALA A 80 16.30 -5.89 7.47
C ALA A 80 15.81 -7.09 6.64
N SER A 81 15.54 -6.93 5.35
CA SER A 81 15.17 -8.02 4.44
C SER A 81 16.36 -8.69 3.72
N PHE A 82 17.60 -8.21 3.95
CA PHE A 82 18.84 -8.80 3.41
C PHE A 82 19.81 -9.29 4.50
N SER A 83 19.32 -9.47 5.74
CA SER A 83 20.10 -9.99 6.87
C SER A 83 19.68 -11.41 7.23
#